data_AF-A0A849RD47-F1
#
_entry.id   AF-A0A849RD47-F1
#
_cell.length_a   1.000
_cell.length_b   1.000
_cell.length_c   1.000
_cell.angle_alpha   90.00
_cell.angle_beta   90.00
_cell.angle_gamma   90.00
#
_symmetry.space_group_name_H-M   'P 1'
#
loop_
_entity.id
_entity.type
_entity.pdbx_description
1 polymer ?
#
loop_
_entity_poly.entity_id
_entity_poly.type
_entity_poly.pdbx_seq_one_letter_code
_entity_poly.pdbx_strand_id
1 'polypeptide(L)'
;MPTNGDALSPNVPGHSNKDVLALSEMTYAQFLSEKFGVALGLINTADGDKNEFAGSLRSRSHFMNAGMRFSPVVLGTVPVTTLGVTAIFLPTKNIVGTMGFVNSEESAGYNPFDRDKGTTFLTEWQISHTIFGVTGKQTLGFAYGFDRNSLDFGADPRFQLASLVTTGETVRTNADSWVLYYNGHQYIQGDAEGGWGHFLRAGVSDGHPSPVKWNVAFGVGGVGMGSWRPNDNWGIGGYALGASNEPLLNRLGINDETGFEAFYNIAVAPWFHVTADVQHVDSAITGVNIPAIGPLPAVNIPGPKDAWVVGVRTNLNF
;
A
#
# COMPACT_ATOMS: atom_id res chain seq x y z
N MET A 1 -3.83 7.43 -6.67
CA MET A 1 -3.30 7.13 -5.33
C MET A 1 -3.48 8.35 -4.46
N PRO A 2 -3.84 8.16 -3.17
CA PRO A 2 -3.88 9.26 -2.23
C PRO A 2 -2.52 9.96 -2.13
N THR A 3 -2.55 11.29 -2.22
CA THR A 3 -1.38 12.14 -1.99
C THR A 3 -0.89 12.07 -0.55
N ASN A 4 -1.74 11.62 0.38
CA ASN A 4 -1.34 11.22 1.72
C ASN A 4 -1.83 9.80 2.02
N GLY A 5 -0.90 8.85 2.09
CA GLY A 5 -1.15 7.45 2.43
C GLY A 5 -1.70 7.22 3.84
N ASP A 6 -1.64 8.23 4.72
CA ASP A 6 -2.25 8.14 6.06
C ASP A 6 -3.77 8.03 5.98
N ALA A 7 -4.39 8.43 4.85
CA ALA A 7 -5.82 8.23 4.58
C ALA A 7 -6.22 6.75 4.36
N LEU A 8 -5.24 5.85 4.19
CA LEU A 8 -5.49 4.42 3.93
C LEU A 8 -5.40 3.56 5.19
N SER A 9 -5.08 4.14 6.36
CA SER A 9 -4.92 3.37 7.59
C SER A 9 -5.33 4.17 8.85
N PRO A 10 -6.18 3.61 9.74
CA PRO A 10 -6.81 2.30 9.63
C PRO A 10 -7.86 2.27 8.50
N ASN A 11 -7.86 1.19 7.72
CA ASN A 11 -8.84 1.00 6.66
C ASN A 11 -10.12 0.46 7.27
N VAL A 12 -11.08 1.32 7.61
CA VAL A 12 -12.40 0.90 8.15
C VAL A 12 -13.43 0.95 7.01
N PRO A 13 -13.84 -0.20 6.44
CA PRO A 13 -14.87 -0.26 5.41
C PRO A 13 -16.12 0.57 5.74
N GLY A 14 -16.70 1.25 4.75
CA GLY A 14 -17.90 2.08 4.93
C GLY A 14 -17.73 3.38 5.72
N HIS A 15 -16.51 3.71 6.17
CA HIS A 15 -16.21 4.89 6.98
C HIS A 15 -15.22 5.85 6.32
N SER A 16 -15.19 5.88 4.99
CA SER A 16 -14.37 6.86 4.25
C SER A 16 -14.73 8.30 4.68
N ASN A 17 -13.71 9.12 4.92
CA ASN A 17 -13.81 10.51 5.39
C ASN A 17 -14.53 10.70 6.74
N LYS A 18 -14.48 9.70 7.62
CA LYS A 18 -15.00 9.79 8.99
C LYS A 18 -13.90 9.49 10.00
N ASP A 19 -13.98 10.13 11.15
CA ASP A 19 -13.16 9.76 12.29
C ASP A 19 -13.59 8.38 12.80
N VAL A 20 -12.63 7.48 12.93
CA VAL A 20 -12.87 6.10 13.36
C VAL A 20 -11.87 5.70 14.44
N LEU A 21 -12.35 4.91 15.39
CA LEU A 21 -11.52 4.18 16.34
C LEU A 21 -11.54 2.70 15.94
N ALA A 22 -10.37 2.11 15.73
CA ALA A 22 -10.23 0.72 15.34
C ALA A 22 -9.07 0.07 16.07
N LEU A 23 -9.26 -1.18 16.51
CA LEU A 23 -8.15 -2.05 16.86
C LEU A 23 -7.46 -2.47 15.54
N SER A 24 -6.24 -2.01 15.32
CA SER A 24 -5.51 -2.22 14.06
C SER A 24 -4.48 -3.35 14.11
N GLU A 25 -4.14 -3.82 15.33
CA GLU A 25 -3.14 -4.86 15.57
C GLU A 25 -3.31 -5.44 16.97
N MET A 26 -3.28 -6.76 17.09
CA MET A 26 -3.17 -7.51 18.34
C MET A 26 -2.59 -8.89 18.02
N THR A 27 -1.27 -8.97 17.97
CA THR A 27 -0.55 -10.17 17.54
C THR A 27 0.27 -10.74 18.69
N TYR A 28 0.25 -12.05 18.84
CA TYR A 28 1.18 -12.80 19.69
C TYR A 28 2.22 -13.48 18.80
N ALA A 29 3.51 -13.34 19.13
CA ALA A 29 4.61 -13.97 18.41
C ALA A 29 5.51 -14.75 19.37
N GLN A 30 5.94 -15.94 18.95
CA GLN A 30 6.83 -16.81 19.70
C GLN A 30 7.86 -17.47 18.77
N PHE A 31 9.15 -17.30 19.08
CA PHE A 31 10.20 -18.10 18.47
C PHE A 31 10.25 -19.48 19.13
N LEU A 32 10.20 -20.52 18.30
CA LEU A 32 10.32 -21.93 18.72
C LEU A 32 11.75 -22.44 18.55
N SER A 33 12.60 -21.69 17.83
CA SER A 33 14.05 -21.84 17.75
C SER A 33 14.68 -20.51 17.35
N GLU A 34 16.00 -20.41 17.29
CA GLU A 34 16.69 -19.21 16.78
C GLU A 34 16.35 -18.88 15.32
N LYS A 35 15.85 -19.86 14.55
CA LYS A 35 15.62 -19.74 13.10
C LYS A 35 14.15 -19.80 12.69
N PHE A 36 13.25 -20.03 13.65
CA PHE A 36 11.84 -20.28 13.36
C PHE A 36 10.95 -19.73 14.48
N GLY A 37 9.96 -18.93 14.09
CA GLY A 37 8.92 -18.45 14.99
C GLY A 37 7.55 -18.49 14.33
N VAL A 38 6.53 -18.29 15.14
CA VAL A 38 5.13 -18.22 14.71
C VAL A 38 4.52 -16.95 15.30
N ALA A 39 3.71 -16.25 14.51
CA ALA A 39 2.90 -15.14 14.94
C ALA A 39 1.42 -15.41 14.59
N LEU A 40 0.50 -15.06 15.47
CA LEU A 40 -0.94 -15.23 15.26
C LEU A 40 -1.74 -14.15 15.98
N GLY A 41 -2.95 -13.88 15.48
CA GLY A 41 -3.86 -12.89 16.04
C GLY A 41 -4.35 -11.93 14.99
N LEU A 42 -4.62 -10.69 15.40
CA LEU A 42 -4.99 -9.60 14.51
C LEU A 42 -3.73 -8.96 13.94
N ILE A 43 -3.37 -9.36 12.74
CA ILE A 43 -2.13 -8.97 12.04
C ILE A 43 -2.35 -7.65 11.30
N ASN A 44 -1.37 -6.77 11.37
CA ASN A 44 -1.29 -5.57 10.54
C ASN A 44 -0.24 -5.74 9.44
N THR A 45 -0.66 -5.67 8.18
CA THR A 45 0.21 -5.88 7.02
C THR A 45 0.74 -4.58 6.42
N ALA A 46 0.41 -3.42 7.00
CA ALA A 46 0.80 -2.10 6.46
C ALA A 46 2.32 -1.86 6.38
N ASP A 47 3.11 -2.67 7.11
CA ASP A 47 4.57 -2.67 7.06
C ASP A 47 5.17 -3.86 6.29
N GLY A 48 4.31 -4.70 5.71
CA GLY A 48 4.67 -5.93 4.99
C GLY A 48 5.35 -5.72 3.64
N ASP A 49 5.87 -4.52 3.36
CA ASP A 49 6.78 -4.21 2.25
C ASP A 49 7.71 -3.03 2.58
N LYS A 50 8.11 -2.87 3.86
CA LYS A 50 8.89 -1.72 4.33
C LYS A 50 10.19 -1.53 3.53
N ASN A 51 10.43 -0.32 3.05
CA ASN A 51 11.68 0.11 2.42
C ASN A 51 12.40 1.15 3.27
N GLU A 52 13.72 1.17 3.19
CA GLU A 52 14.58 2.08 3.94
C GLU A 52 14.40 3.55 3.55
N PHE A 53 14.29 3.84 2.25
CA PHE A 53 14.18 5.19 1.69
C PHE A 53 12.74 5.56 1.34
N ALA A 54 11.91 4.58 1.01
CA ALA A 54 10.51 4.82 0.64
C ALA A 54 9.51 4.64 1.80
N GLY A 55 9.93 4.02 2.91
CA GLY A 55 9.09 3.75 4.07
C GLY A 55 8.09 2.59 3.85
N SER A 56 6.98 2.66 4.55
CA SER A 56 5.83 1.75 4.49
C SER A 56 4.52 2.56 4.60
N LEU A 57 3.37 1.89 4.58
CA LEU A 57 2.08 2.54 4.77
C LEU A 57 1.89 3.13 6.20
N ARG A 58 2.72 2.74 7.19
CA ARG A 58 2.74 3.39 8.51
C ARG A 58 3.87 4.41 8.72
N SER A 59 4.85 4.48 7.83
CA SER A 59 5.96 5.44 7.96
C SER A 59 5.52 6.91 7.96
N ARG A 60 5.96 7.67 8.97
CA ARG A 60 5.70 9.13 9.07
C ARG A 60 6.93 10.00 8.81
N SER A 61 8.05 9.39 8.43
CA SER A 61 9.34 10.02 8.16
C SER A 61 9.75 9.99 6.68
N HIS A 62 8.97 9.33 5.83
CA HIS A 62 9.24 9.13 4.40
C HIS A 62 8.21 9.87 3.54
N PHE A 63 8.14 9.52 2.25
CA PHE A 63 7.14 10.01 1.30
C PHE A 63 5.73 10.00 1.91
N MET A 64 4.88 10.95 1.49
CA MET A 64 3.48 11.01 1.84
C MET A 64 2.61 10.24 0.86
N ASN A 65 2.92 10.30 -0.44
CA ASN A 65 2.11 9.68 -1.49
C ASN A 65 2.11 8.15 -1.38
N ALA A 66 0.91 7.58 -1.41
CA ALA A 66 0.71 6.14 -1.31
C ALA A 66 1.44 5.33 -2.40
N GLY A 67 1.54 5.86 -3.62
CA GLY A 67 2.22 5.21 -4.75
C GLY A 67 3.74 5.02 -4.55
N MET A 68 4.33 5.74 -3.60
CA MET A 68 5.75 5.62 -3.26
C MET A 68 5.98 4.66 -2.07
N ARG A 69 5.03 4.59 -1.14
CA ARG A 69 5.21 4.01 0.20
C ARG A 69 5.01 2.51 0.26
N PHE A 70 4.21 1.94 -0.63
CA PHE A 70 3.96 0.51 -0.73
C PHE A 70 3.67 0.14 -2.19
N SER A 71 3.56 -1.15 -2.50
CA SER A 71 3.20 -1.63 -3.84
C SER A 71 1.68 -1.70 -4.04
N PRO A 72 1.04 -0.82 -4.83
CA PRO A 72 -0.42 -0.80 -4.92
C PRO A 72 -1.12 -2.04 -5.46
N VAL A 73 -0.41 -2.93 -6.16
CA VAL A 73 -0.99 -4.19 -6.63
C VAL A 73 -1.49 -5.08 -5.49
N VAL A 74 -0.98 -4.90 -4.26
CA VAL A 74 -1.46 -5.66 -3.10
C VAL A 74 -2.87 -5.24 -2.67
N LEU A 75 -3.32 -4.04 -3.11
CA LEU A 75 -4.67 -3.56 -2.83
C LEU A 75 -5.69 -4.50 -3.44
N GLY A 76 -6.65 -4.89 -2.61
CA GLY A 76 -7.68 -5.82 -3.06
C GLY A 76 -7.20 -7.26 -3.16
N THR A 77 -6.03 -7.63 -2.62
CA THR A 77 -5.67 -9.03 -2.33
C THR A 77 -5.32 -9.21 -0.86
N VAL A 78 -4.48 -8.34 -0.29
CA VAL A 78 -4.02 -8.43 1.10
C VAL A 78 -4.72 -7.36 1.95
N PRO A 79 -5.53 -7.73 2.96
CA PRO A 79 -6.12 -6.75 3.88
C PRO A 79 -5.06 -6.11 4.78
N VAL A 80 -5.31 -4.86 5.23
CA VAL A 80 -4.38 -4.13 6.08
C VAL A 80 -4.42 -4.67 7.51
N THR A 81 -5.61 -4.90 8.06
CA THR A 81 -5.79 -5.50 9.39
C THR A 81 -6.71 -6.71 9.29
N THR A 82 -6.22 -7.89 9.69
CA THR A 82 -7.00 -9.13 9.55
C THR A 82 -6.50 -10.23 10.49
N LEU A 83 -7.36 -11.21 10.82
CA LEU A 83 -6.91 -12.36 11.58
C LEU A 83 -6.03 -13.25 10.71
N GLY A 84 -5.00 -13.82 11.32
CA GLY A 84 -4.22 -14.85 10.66
C GLY A 84 -3.14 -15.47 11.52
N VAL A 85 -2.34 -16.28 10.85
CA VAL A 85 -1.18 -16.96 11.41
C VAL A 85 -0.05 -16.95 10.37
N THR A 86 1.15 -16.58 10.81
CA THR A 86 2.35 -16.52 9.97
C THR A 86 3.52 -17.20 10.66
N ALA A 87 4.26 -17.99 9.90
CA ALA A 87 5.57 -18.47 10.28
C ALA A 87 6.65 -17.45 9.88
N ILE A 88 7.65 -17.30 10.74
CA ILE A 88 8.81 -16.42 10.58
C ILE A 88 10.05 -17.32 10.45
N PHE A 89 10.85 -17.09 9.42
CA PHE A 89 12.05 -17.85 9.10
C PHE A 89 13.27 -16.92 9.15
N LEU A 90 14.31 -17.35 9.84
CA LEU A 90 15.62 -16.70 9.85
C LEU A 90 16.71 -17.72 9.43
N PRO A 91 16.75 -18.17 8.16
CA PRO A 91 17.71 -19.21 7.75
C PRO A 91 19.17 -18.79 7.99
N THR A 92 19.44 -17.51 7.78
CA THR A 92 20.74 -16.85 8.04
C THR A 92 20.50 -15.45 8.59
N LYS A 93 21.55 -14.79 9.09
CA LYS A 93 21.49 -13.38 9.52
C LYS A 93 21.09 -12.38 8.41
N ASN A 94 21.19 -12.79 7.14
CA ASN A 94 20.94 -11.94 5.97
C ASN A 94 19.62 -12.29 5.28
N ILE A 95 18.92 -13.35 5.69
CA ILE A 95 17.69 -13.80 5.03
C ILE A 95 16.60 -13.87 6.08
N VAL A 96 15.52 -13.12 5.87
CA VAL A 96 14.31 -13.14 6.68
C VAL A 96 13.15 -13.50 5.77
N GLY A 97 12.35 -14.49 6.16
CA GLY A 97 11.16 -14.89 5.44
C GLY A 97 9.96 -14.90 6.36
N THR A 98 8.80 -14.52 5.84
CA THR A 98 7.52 -14.75 6.50
C THR A 98 6.58 -15.44 5.53
N MET A 99 5.81 -16.41 5.99
CA MET A 99 4.70 -16.94 5.19
C MET A 99 3.54 -17.37 6.08
N GLY A 100 2.32 -17.30 5.58
CA GLY A 100 1.16 -17.65 6.37
C GLY A 100 -0.15 -17.47 5.66
N PHE A 101 -1.21 -17.54 6.45
CA PHE A 101 -2.58 -17.37 6.01
C PHE A 101 -3.25 -16.31 6.85
N VAL A 102 -4.01 -15.44 6.19
CA VAL A 102 -4.86 -14.44 6.82
C VAL A 102 -6.26 -14.51 6.21
N ASN A 103 -7.28 -14.01 6.90
CA ASN A 103 -8.59 -13.82 6.29
C ASN A 103 -8.48 -12.75 5.19
N SER A 104 -9.27 -12.89 4.13
CA SER A 104 -9.27 -11.96 2.99
C SER A 104 -10.14 -10.72 3.17
N GLU A 105 -10.81 -10.60 4.32
CA GLU A 105 -11.60 -9.43 4.69
C GLU A 105 -10.84 -8.52 5.65
N GLU A 106 -10.96 -7.20 5.41
CA GLU A 106 -10.49 -6.17 6.32
C GLU A 106 -11.31 -6.19 7.62
N SER A 107 -10.63 -6.14 8.76
CA SER A 107 -11.22 -6.29 10.09
C SER A 107 -11.07 -5.04 10.96
N ALA A 108 -10.32 -4.03 10.54
CA ALA A 108 -10.21 -2.79 11.31
C ALA A 108 -11.59 -2.16 11.56
N GLY A 109 -11.90 -1.91 12.84
CA GLY A 109 -13.16 -1.29 13.28
C GLY A 109 -14.35 -2.27 13.39
N TYR A 110 -14.14 -3.56 13.13
CA TYR A 110 -15.15 -4.60 13.22
C TYR A 110 -14.75 -5.68 14.23
N ASN A 111 -15.70 -6.56 14.59
CA ASN A 111 -15.36 -7.80 15.27
C ASN A 111 -14.59 -8.70 14.29
N PRO A 112 -13.31 -9.01 14.56
CA PRO A 112 -12.48 -9.74 13.60
C PRO A 112 -12.95 -11.18 13.36
N PHE A 113 -13.73 -11.76 14.28
CA PHE A 113 -14.28 -13.11 14.14
C PHE A 113 -15.48 -13.19 13.18
N ASP A 114 -16.10 -12.05 12.84
CA ASP A 114 -17.21 -11.98 11.89
C ASP A 114 -16.72 -11.68 10.45
N ARG A 115 -15.40 -11.59 10.25
CA ARG A 115 -14.71 -11.17 9.03
C ARG A 115 -13.82 -12.30 8.50
N ASP A 116 -14.46 -13.43 8.18
CA ASP A 116 -13.83 -14.70 7.88
C ASP A 116 -14.02 -15.17 6.42
N LYS A 117 -14.56 -14.31 5.55
CA LYS A 117 -14.79 -14.70 4.14
C LYS A 117 -13.50 -14.71 3.35
N GLY A 118 -13.12 -15.91 2.91
CA GLY A 118 -11.96 -16.16 2.08
C GLY A 118 -10.65 -16.10 2.84
N THR A 119 -9.62 -16.69 2.25
CA THR A 119 -8.29 -16.82 2.85
C THR A 119 -7.25 -16.32 1.87
N THR A 120 -6.27 -15.59 2.38
CA THR A 120 -5.11 -15.12 1.62
C THR A 120 -3.86 -15.78 2.17
N PHE A 121 -3.22 -16.60 1.33
CA PHE A 121 -1.84 -17.00 1.54
C PHE A 121 -0.94 -15.81 1.21
N LEU A 122 0.04 -15.53 2.06
CA LEU A 122 1.04 -14.51 1.81
C LEU A 122 2.43 -15.02 2.18
N THR A 123 3.44 -14.60 1.43
CA THR A 123 4.84 -14.89 1.69
C THR A 123 5.70 -13.71 1.26
N GLU A 124 6.67 -13.35 2.09
CA GLU A 124 7.65 -12.29 1.79
C GLU A 124 9.04 -12.77 2.21
N TRP A 125 10.03 -12.54 1.34
CA TRP A 125 11.42 -12.88 1.59
C TRP A 125 12.32 -11.67 1.38
N GLN A 126 13.09 -11.34 2.41
CA GLN A 126 14.06 -10.26 2.44
C GLN A 126 15.47 -10.85 2.45
N ILE A 127 16.31 -10.36 1.54
CA ILE A 127 17.71 -10.74 1.39
C ILE A 127 18.56 -9.47 1.51
N SER A 128 19.34 -9.39 2.57
CA SER A 128 20.32 -8.32 2.78
C SER A 128 21.67 -8.69 2.16
N HIS A 129 22.33 -7.73 1.52
CA HIS A 129 23.64 -7.90 0.91
C HIS A 129 24.52 -6.66 1.12
N THR A 130 25.80 -6.82 0.79
CA THR A 130 26.78 -5.73 0.79
C THR A 130 27.47 -5.70 -0.56
N ILE A 131 27.39 -4.57 -1.26
CA ILE A 131 28.02 -4.34 -2.56
C ILE A 131 28.95 -3.15 -2.38
N PHE A 132 30.23 -3.29 -2.76
CA PHE A 132 31.25 -2.24 -2.61
C PHE A 132 31.33 -1.62 -1.19
N GLY A 133 31.04 -2.41 -0.14
CA GLY A 133 31.11 -1.96 1.25
C GLY A 133 29.84 -1.26 1.77
N VAL A 134 28.80 -1.09 0.96
CA VAL A 134 27.53 -0.47 1.35
C VAL A 134 26.38 -1.47 1.32
N THR A 135 25.46 -1.36 2.27
CA THR A 135 24.38 -2.32 2.48
C THR A 135 23.23 -2.10 1.51
N GLY A 136 22.53 -3.18 1.18
CA GLY A 136 21.27 -3.13 0.45
C GLY A 136 20.40 -4.29 0.86
N LYS A 137 19.13 -4.23 0.47
CA LYS A 137 18.16 -5.28 0.74
C LYS A 137 17.23 -5.43 -0.45
N GLN A 138 16.99 -6.68 -0.84
CA GLN A 138 16.00 -7.06 -1.83
C GLN A 138 14.86 -7.82 -1.16
N THR A 139 13.63 -7.47 -1.51
CA THR A 139 12.42 -8.05 -0.96
C THR A 139 11.56 -8.55 -2.10
N LEU A 140 11.10 -9.80 -2.02
CA LEU A 140 10.15 -10.39 -2.96
C LEU A 140 8.97 -10.92 -2.15
N GLY A 141 7.77 -10.47 -2.52
CA GLY A 141 6.54 -10.89 -1.88
C GLY A 141 5.52 -11.41 -2.88
N PHE A 142 4.76 -12.41 -2.45
CA PHE A 142 3.68 -13.02 -3.20
C PHE A 142 2.49 -13.23 -2.29
N ALA A 143 1.29 -12.99 -2.81
CA ALA A 143 0.07 -13.40 -2.13
C ALA A 143 -0.93 -14.02 -3.11
N TYR A 144 -1.72 -14.95 -2.58
CA TYR A 144 -2.76 -15.66 -3.30
C TYR A 144 -4.01 -15.74 -2.42
N GLY A 145 -5.07 -15.06 -2.80
CA GLY A 145 -6.36 -15.09 -2.12
C GLY A 145 -7.37 -15.98 -2.83
N PHE A 146 -8.12 -16.76 -2.07
CA PHE A 146 -9.14 -17.69 -2.56
C PHE A 146 -10.40 -17.65 -1.68
N ASP A 147 -11.53 -18.10 -2.24
CA ASP A 147 -12.86 -18.09 -1.61
C ASP A 147 -13.29 -16.69 -1.11
N ARG A 148 -12.85 -15.66 -1.81
CA ARG A 148 -12.99 -14.26 -1.40
C ARG A 148 -14.41 -13.76 -1.64
N ASN A 149 -14.74 -12.60 -1.07
CA ASN A 149 -15.95 -11.85 -1.37
C ASN A 149 -15.57 -10.38 -1.65
N SER A 150 -15.17 -10.10 -2.89
CA SER A 150 -14.62 -8.81 -3.31
C SER A 150 -15.53 -8.08 -4.29
N LEU A 151 -15.35 -6.77 -4.47
CA LEU A 151 -16.10 -6.02 -5.49
C LEU A 151 -15.73 -6.56 -6.88
N ASP A 152 -16.75 -6.84 -7.69
CA ASP A 152 -16.53 -7.31 -9.06
C ASP A 152 -16.32 -6.13 -10.02
N PHE A 153 -15.07 -5.78 -10.29
CA PHE A 153 -14.76 -4.76 -11.32
C PHE A 153 -15.09 -5.23 -12.75
N GLY A 154 -15.17 -6.55 -12.95
CA GLY A 154 -15.54 -7.22 -14.20
C GLY A 154 -17.03 -7.16 -14.54
N ALA A 155 -17.87 -7.00 -13.51
CA ALA A 155 -19.32 -6.94 -13.68
C ALA A 155 -19.73 -5.76 -14.59
N ASP A 156 -20.77 -5.98 -15.41
CA ASP A 156 -21.35 -4.91 -16.21
C ASP A 156 -21.74 -3.75 -15.29
N PRO A 157 -21.26 -2.52 -15.55
CA PRO A 157 -21.54 -1.37 -14.70
C PRO A 157 -23.04 -1.08 -14.53
N ARG A 158 -23.89 -1.50 -15.49
CA ARG A 158 -25.34 -1.38 -15.40
C ARG A 158 -25.92 -2.36 -14.38
N PHE A 159 -25.39 -3.58 -14.30
CA PHE A 159 -25.78 -4.54 -13.28
C PHE A 159 -25.27 -4.12 -11.91
N GLN A 160 -24.06 -3.56 -11.82
CA GLN A 160 -23.55 -2.94 -10.60
C GLN A 160 -24.50 -1.86 -10.06
N LEU A 161 -24.90 -0.92 -10.93
CA LEU A 161 -25.84 0.14 -10.55
C LEU A 161 -27.23 -0.41 -10.21
N ALA A 162 -27.76 -1.35 -11.00
CA ALA A 162 -29.07 -1.96 -10.75
C ALA A 162 -29.10 -2.70 -9.41
N SER A 163 -28.05 -3.45 -9.08
CA SER A 163 -27.90 -4.10 -7.78
C SER A 163 -27.88 -3.05 -6.66
N LEU A 164 -27.06 -2.01 -6.79
CA LEU A 164 -26.98 -0.95 -5.78
C LEU A 164 -28.32 -0.26 -5.53
N VAL A 165 -29.12 -0.03 -6.58
CA VAL A 165 -30.44 0.63 -6.47
C VAL A 165 -31.53 -0.32 -5.95
N THR A 166 -31.47 -1.61 -6.29
CA THR A 166 -32.54 -2.57 -5.94
C THR A 166 -32.31 -3.28 -4.60
N THR A 167 -31.06 -3.65 -4.29
CA THR A 167 -30.71 -4.38 -3.06
C THR A 167 -29.92 -3.52 -2.07
N GLY A 168 -29.35 -2.39 -2.51
CA GLY A 168 -28.41 -1.62 -1.70
C GLY A 168 -27.00 -2.20 -1.70
N GLU A 169 -26.73 -3.24 -2.49
CA GLU A 169 -25.45 -3.96 -2.50
C GLU A 169 -24.78 -3.89 -3.87
N THR A 170 -23.45 -3.85 -3.88
CA THR A 170 -22.63 -3.97 -5.11
C THR A 170 -22.48 -5.43 -5.50
N VAL A 171 -22.37 -5.72 -6.80
CA VAL A 171 -22.06 -7.07 -7.29
C VAL A 171 -20.67 -7.48 -6.82
N ARG A 172 -20.61 -8.68 -6.25
CA ARG A 172 -19.40 -9.27 -5.68
C ARG A 172 -18.93 -10.46 -6.50
N THR A 173 -17.64 -10.76 -6.41
CA THR A 173 -17.02 -11.93 -7.04
C THR A 173 -16.20 -12.72 -6.02
N ASN A 174 -16.17 -14.03 -6.24
CA ASN A 174 -15.35 -14.99 -5.53
C ASN A 174 -14.13 -15.42 -6.34
N ALA A 175 -13.78 -14.67 -7.39
CA ALA A 175 -12.57 -14.92 -8.16
C ALA A 175 -11.35 -14.93 -7.23
N ASP A 176 -10.53 -15.96 -7.40
CA ASP A 176 -9.21 -16.01 -6.79
C ASP A 176 -8.38 -14.83 -7.27
N SER A 177 -7.42 -14.40 -6.44
CA SER A 177 -6.50 -13.35 -6.83
C SER A 177 -5.06 -13.59 -6.44
N TRP A 178 -4.11 -13.18 -7.28
CA TRP A 178 -2.70 -13.24 -6.97
C TRP A 178 -1.97 -11.94 -7.28
N VAL A 179 -0.93 -11.69 -6.48
CA VAL A 179 -0.05 -10.53 -6.61
C VAL A 179 1.39 -10.97 -6.42
N LEU A 180 2.29 -10.37 -7.19
CA LEU A 180 3.74 -10.49 -7.02
C LEU A 180 4.31 -9.09 -6.95
N TYR A 181 5.11 -8.81 -5.93
CA TYR A 181 5.77 -7.52 -5.79
C TYR A 181 7.22 -7.69 -5.38
N TYR A 182 8.02 -6.71 -5.81
CA TYR A 182 9.42 -6.57 -5.51
C TYR A 182 9.65 -5.20 -4.88
N ASN A 183 10.52 -5.17 -3.87
CA ASN A 183 10.94 -3.97 -3.19
C ASN A 183 12.43 -4.05 -2.85
N GLY A 184 13.23 -3.20 -3.47
CA GLY A 184 14.68 -3.17 -3.32
C GLY A 184 15.20 -1.79 -2.92
N HIS A 185 16.28 -1.77 -2.14
CA HIS A 185 17.09 -0.57 -1.96
C HIS A 185 18.58 -0.90 -1.88
N GLN A 186 19.40 0.09 -2.19
CA GLN A 186 20.84 0.00 -2.10
C GLN A 186 21.40 1.35 -1.66
N TYR A 187 22.15 1.36 -0.56
CA TYR A 187 22.96 2.51 -0.18
C TYR A 187 24.03 2.75 -1.24
N ILE A 188 24.25 4.02 -1.56
CA ILE A 188 25.37 4.47 -2.38
C ILE A 188 26.50 4.95 -1.46
N GLN A 189 26.14 5.58 -0.34
CA GLN A 189 27.06 6.01 0.69
C GLN A 189 26.40 5.96 2.07
N GLY A 190 27.15 5.56 3.08
CA GLY A 190 26.67 5.46 4.45
C GLY A 190 25.78 4.24 4.67
N ASP A 191 24.91 4.35 5.65
CA ASP A 191 24.00 3.30 6.10
C ASP A 191 22.75 3.89 6.76
N ALA A 192 22.00 3.07 7.50
CA ALA A 192 20.77 3.43 8.20
C ALA A 192 20.94 4.49 9.30
N GLU A 193 22.17 4.73 9.78
CA GLU A 193 22.47 5.75 10.79
C GLU A 193 22.83 7.10 10.16
N GLY A 194 23.11 7.12 8.86
CA GLY A 194 23.44 8.31 8.11
C GLY A 194 23.97 7.96 6.73
N GLY A 195 23.18 8.21 5.70
CA GLY A 195 23.48 7.75 4.36
C GLY A 195 22.39 8.05 3.36
N TRP A 196 22.68 7.76 2.10
CA TRP A 196 21.72 7.92 1.02
C TRP A 196 21.88 6.82 -0.03
N GLY A 197 20.80 6.58 -0.74
CA GLY A 197 20.75 5.53 -1.74
C GLY A 197 19.50 5.63 -2.59
N HIS A 198 19.28 4.59 -3.39
CA HIS A 198 18.12 4.49 -4.26
C HIS A 198 17.24 3.31 -3.87
N PHE A 199 15.98 3.39 -4.27
CA PHE A 199 15.03 2.28 -4.16
C PHE A 199 14.29 2.04 -5.46
N LEU A 200 13.77 0.82 -5.59
CA LEU A 200 12.88 0.39 -6.66
C LEU A 200 11.79 -0.48 -6.05
N ARG A 201 10.54 -0.15 -6.34
CA ARG A 201 9.38 -1.02 -6.14
C ARG A 201 8.80 -1.38 -7.49
N ALA A 202 8.34 -2.61 -7.64
CA ALA A 202 7.57 -3.05 -8.80
C ALA A 202 6.55 -4.08 -8.37
N GLY A 203 5.43 -4.16 -9.07
CA GLY A 203 4.41 -5.15 -8.77
C GLY A 203 3.53 -5.46 -9.96
N VAL A 204 2.96 -6.66 -9.95
CA VAL A 204 1.98 -7.14 -10.92
C VAL A 204 0.89 -7.93 -10.22
N SER A 205 -0.33 -7.88 -10.76
CA SER A 205 -1.47 -8.70 -10.33
C SER A 205 -2.09 -9.44 -11.51
N ASP A 206 -3.01 -10.35 -11.23
CA ASP A 206 -3.94 -10.93 -12.21
C ASP A 206 -4.82 -9.92 -12.94
N GLY A 207 -5.03 -8.74 -12.38
CA GLY A 207 -5.92 -7.70 -12.88
C GLY A 207 -7.40 -7.88 -12.53
N HIS A 208 -7.85 -9.11 -12.24
CA HIS A 208 -9.20 -9.40 -11.80
C HIS A 208 -9.14 -10.26 -10.53
N PRO A 209 -9.79 -9.87 -9.42
CA PRO A 209 -10.59 -8.66 -9.17
C PRO A 209 -9.75 -7.46 -8.69
N SER A 210 -8.44 -7.45 -8.89
CA SER A 210 -7.56 -6.37 -8.41
C SER A 210 -7.69 -5.10 -9.26
N PRO A 211 -7.91 -3.89 -8.68
CA PRO A 211 -8.10 -2.68 -9.47
C PRO A 211 -6.81 -2.13 -10.11
N VAL A 212 -5.65 -2.55 -9.60
CA VAL A 212 -4.33 -2.17 -10.11
C VAL A 212 -3.67 -3.39 -10.73
N LYS A 213 -3.29 -3.30 -12.00
CA LYS A 213 -2.68 -4.39 -12.77
C LYS A 213 -1.17 -4.48 -12.57
N TRP A 214 -0.51 -3.34 -12.50
CA TRP A 214 0.93 -3.24 -12.29
C TRP A 214 1.30 -1.90 -11.65
N ASN A 215 2.47 -1.85 -11.03
CA ASN A 215 3.06 -0.60 -10.55
C ASN A 215 4.58 -0.62 -10.64
N VAL A 216 5.17 0.56 -10.67
CA VAL A 216 6.60 0.80 -10.47
C VAL A 216 6.77 2.10 -9.67
N ALA A 217 7.72 2.13 -8.74
CA ALA A 217 8.15 3.35 -8.08
C ALA A 217 9.67 3.33 -7.92
N PHE A 218 10.32 4.45 -8.18
CA PHE A 218 11.76 4.58 -8.00
C PHE A 218 12.09 5.94 -7.41
N GLY A 219 13.21 6.01 -6.71
CA GLY A 219 13.65 7.27 -6.15
C GLY A 219 14.97 7.18 -5.42
N VAL A 220 15.39 8.32 -4.92
CA VAL A 220 16.56 8.52 -4.08
C VAL A 220 16.09 9.09 -2.75
N GLY A 221 16.66 8.62 -1.66
CA GLY A 221 16.39 9.16 -0.34
C GLY A 221 17.59 8.99 0.58
N GLY A 222 17.51 9.64 1.73
CA GLY A 222 18.57 9.58 2.71
C GLY A 222 18.13 9.93 4.11
N VAL A 223 18.93 9.44 5.05
CA VAL A 223 18.92 9.78 6.47
C VAL A 223 20.10 10.70 6.71
N GLY A 224 19.81 11.90 7.19
CA GLY A 224 20.74 12.99 7.38
C GLY A 224 21.06 13.76 6.10
N MET A 225 21.26 15.08 6.25
CA MET A 225 21.81 15.96 5.22
C MET A 225 23.30 16.28 5.42
N GLY A 226 23.85 15.85 6.56
CA GLY A 226 25.20 16.13 7.02
C GLY A 226 25.26 16.19 8.54
N SER A 227 26.44 16.47 9.09
CA SER A 227 26.67 16.50 10.54
C SER A 227 25.81 17.52 11.30
N TRP A 228 25.31 18.55 10.61
CA TRP A 228 24.48 19.61 11.17
C TRP A 228 22.99 19.25 11.24
N ARG A 229 22.54 18.21 10.51
CA ARG A 229 21.17 17.67 10.51
C ARG A 229 21.20 16.15 10.35
N PRO A 230 21.72 15.41 11.34
CA PRO A 230 21.90 13.97 11.23
C PRO A 230 20.57 13.19 11.29
N ASN A 231 19.51 13.79 11.86
CA ASN A 231 18.23 13.13 12.11
C ASN A 231 17.12 13.52 11.12
N ASP A 232 17.44 14.33 10.11
CA ASP A 232 16.47 14.69 9.07
C ASP A 232 16.35 13.57 8.04
N ASN A 233 15.18 13.42 7.42
CA ASN A 233 15.00 12.49 6.30
C ASN A 233 14.54 13.24 5.07
N TRP A 234 14.94 12.78 3.89
CA TRP A 234 14.58 13.40 2.63
C TRP A 234 14.43 12.36 1.53
N GLY A 235 13.69 12.72 0.49
CA GLY A 235 13.57 11.86 -0.66
C GLY A 235 12.94 12.55 -1.86
N ILE A 236 13.27 12.02 -3.02
CA ILE A 236 12.77 12.44 -4.32
C ILE A 236 12.52 11.19 -5.17
N GLY A 237 11.38 11.10 -5.82
CA GLY A 237 11.11 9.96 -6.70
C GLY A 237 9.80 10.07 -7.44
N GLY A 238 9.56 9.09 -8.29
CA GLY A 238 8.35 9.01 -9.09
C GLY A 238 7.77 7.60 -9.10
N TYR A 239 6.50 7.51 -9.42
CA TYR A 239 5.77 6.28 -9.56
C TYR A 239 4.90 6.28 -10.81
N ALA A 240 4.59 5.09 -11.29
CA ALA A 240 3.55 4.84 -12.27
C ALA A 240 2.79 3.58 -11.87
N LEU A 241 1.50 3.56 -12.12
CA LEU A 241 0.66 2.38 -11.94
C LEU A 241 -0.33 2.27 -13.09
N GLY A 242 -0.59 1.04 -13.50
CA GLY A 242 -1.61 0.75 -14.49
C GLY A 242 -2.88 0.24 -13.84
N ALA A 243 -4.02 0.83 -14.20
CA ALA A 243 -5.31 0.30 -13.80
C ALA A 243 -5.59 -1.02 -14.52
N SER A 244 -6.38 -1.89 -13.89
CA SER A 244 -6.87 -3.08 -14.58
C SER A 244 -7.86 -2.71 -15.67
N ASN A 245 -7.83 -3.42 -16.80
CA ASN A 245 -8.74 -3.19 -17.92
C ASN A 245 -10.11 -3.84 -17.64
N GLU A 246 -10.84 -3.26 -16.70
CA GLU A 246 -12.10 -3.79 -16.20
C GLU A 246 -13.28 -2.86 -16.58
N PRO A 247 -14.46 -3.41 -16.96
CA PRO A 247 -15.63 -2.62 -17.35
C PRO A 247 -16.03 -1.55 -16.34
N LEU A 248 -15.98 -1.85 -15.03
CA LEU A 248 -16.32 -0.88 -13.99
C LEU A 248 -15.30 0.26 -13.89
N LEU A 249 -14.00 -0.04 -14.01
CA LEU A 249 -12.93 0.96 -13.94
C LEU A 249 -12.97 1.89 -15.16
N ASN A 250 -13.07 1.30 -16.36
CA ASN A 250 -13.21 2.02 -17.61
C ASN A 250 -14.44 2.94 -17.61
N ARG A 251 -15.54 2.49 -16.99
CA ARG A 251 -16.76 3.28 -16.84
C ARG A 251 -16.58 4.48 -15.91
N LEU A 252 -15.85 4.29 -14.82
CA LEU A 252 -15.52 5.35 -13.86
C LEU A 252 -14.41 6.29 -14.39
N GLY A 253 -13.87 6.01 -15.57
CA GLY A 253 -12.74 6.73 -16.17
C GLY A 253 -11.47 6.65 -15.34
N ILE A 254 -11.32 5.53 -14.61
CA ILE A 254 -10.13 5.16 -13.85
C ILE A 254 -9.15 4.52 -14.83
N ASN A 255 -8.04 5.20 -15.08
CA ASN A 255 -6.96 4.76 -15.93
C ASN A 255 -5.65 4.71 -15.13
N ASP A 256 -4.55 4.59 -15.86
CA ASP A 256 -3.19 4.66 -15.33
C ASP A 256 -2.95 5.99 -14.62
N GLU A 257 -2.08 5.95 -13.61
CA GLU A 257 -1.67 7.13 -12.84
C GLU A 257 -0.16 7.22 -12.84
N THR A 258 0.35 8.44 -12.94
CA THR A 258 1.76 8.71 -12.67
C THR A 258 1.88 9.83 -11.68
N GLY A 259 2.99 9.85 -10.95
CA GLY A 259 3.25 10.93 -10.04
C GLY A 259 4.70 11.04 -9.64
N PHE A 260 4.98 12.15 -9.01
CA PHE A 260 6.28 12.52 -8.50
C PHE A 260 6.10 13.15 -7.13
N GLU A 261 7.06 12.92 -6.23
CA GLU A 261 7.11 13.57 -4.93
C GLU A 261 8.57 13.90 -4.58
N ALA A 262 8.76 15.09 -4.01
CA ALA A 262 9.94 15.43 -3.24
C ALA A 262 9.52 15.87 -1.84
N PHE A 263 10.13 15.30 -0.81
CA PHE A 263 9.82 15.62 0.58
C PHE A 263 11.08 15.92 1.40
N TYR A 264 10.87 16.67 2.48
CA TYR A 264 11.87 16.91 3.51
C TYR A 264 11.24 16.82 4.90
N ASN A 265 11.74 15.91 5.74
CA ASN A 265 11.33 15.70 7.12
C ASN A 265 12.38 16.29 8.07
N ILE A 266 11.98 17.35 8.77
CA ILE A 266 12.79 18.03 9.78
C ILE A 266 12.54 17.37 11.14
N ALA A 267 13.60 16.87 11.79
CA ALA A 267 13.57 16.51 13.20
C ALA A 267 13.73 17.78 14.06
N VAL A 268 12.61 18.42 14.42
CA VAL A 268 12.62 19.62 15.29
C VAL A 268 13.09 19.24 16.70
N ALA A 269 12.60 18.11 17.20
CA ALA A 269 13.01 17.47 18.44
C ALA A 269 12.86 15.94 18.29
N PRO A 270 13.46 15.11 19.15
CA PRO A 270 13.33 13.65 19.06
C PRO A 270 11.88 13.13 19.04
N TRP A 271 10.96 13.88 19.64
CA TRP A 271 9.53 13.56 19.71
C TRP A 271 8.67 14.38 18.74
N PHE A 272 9.24 15.33 17.97
CA PHE A 272 8.49 16.21 17.07
C PHE A 272 9.18 16.38 15.73
N HIS A 273 8.50 15.90 14.69
CA HIS A 273 8.95 15.99 13.32
C HIS A 273 7.95 16.76 12.46
N VAL A 274 8.46 17.50 11.47
CA VAL A 274 7.66 18.20 10.48
C VAL A 274 8.13 17.79 9.09
N THR A 275 7.25 17.18 8.30
CA THR A 275 7.49 16.91 6.89
C THR A 275 6.79 17.95 6.04
N ALA A 276 7.49 18.48 5.04
CA ALA A 276 6.90 19.21 3.93
C ALA A 276 7.21 18.48 2.63
N ASP A 277 6.29 18.49 1.69
CA ASP A 277 6.47 17.86 0.38
C ASP A 277 5.81 18.66 -0.75
N VAL A 278 6.27 18.38 -1.96
CA VAL A 278 5.66 18.82 -3.21
C VAL A 278 5.43 17.60 -4.08
N GLN A 279 4.20 17.48 -4.57
CA GLN A 279 3.78 16.39 -5.43
C GLN A 279 3.23 16.91 -6.75
N HIS A 280 3.49 16.17 -7.82
CA HIS A 280 2.80 16.29 -9.09
C HIS A 280 2.13 14.95 -9.39
N VAL A 281 0.85 14.96 -9.73
CA VAL A 281 0.08 13.75 -10.02
C VAL A 281 -0.69 13.95 -11.33
N ASP A 282 -0.46 13.05 -12.28
CA ASP A 282 -1.32 12.85 -13.46
C ASP A 282 -2.37 11.80 -13.08
N SER A 283 -3.62 12.22 -12.94
CA SER A 283 -4.64 11.49 -12.17
C SER A 283 -5.14 10.24 -12.89
N ALA A 284 -5.33 9.15 -12.12
CA ALA A 284 -6.10 7.99 -12.58
C ALA A 284 -7.52 8.39 -13.02
N ILE A 285 -8.12 9.41 -12.40
CA ILE A 285 -9.52 9.79 -12.63
C ILE A 285 -9.56 10.91 -13.67
N THR A 286 -9.70 10.51 -14.92
CA THR A 286 -9.78 11.45 -16.06
C THR A 286 -11.17 12.05 -16.27
N GLY A 287 -12.18 11.47 -15.63
CA GLY A 287 -13.56 11.94 -15.61
C GLY A 287 -14.57 10.81 -15.49
N VAL A 288 -15.78 11.12 -15.04
CA VAL A 288 -16.87 10.14 -14.91
C VAL A 288 -17.85 10.34 -16.05
N ASN A 289 -18.04 9.29 -16.85
CA ASN A 289 -18.99 9.28 -17.96
C ASN A 289 -20.19 8.38 -17.64
N ILE A 290 -21.29 9.00 -17.21
CA ILE A 290 -22.58 8.34 -17.01
C ILE A 290 -23.46 8.64 -18.23
N PRO A 291 -23.75 7.67 -19.12
CA PRO A 291 -24.68 7.85 -20.23
C PRO A 291 -26.10 7.98 -19.70
N ALA A 292 -27.01 8.44 -20.56
CA ALA A 292 -28.41 8.60 -20.22
C ALA A 292 -29.02 7.27 -19.74
N ILE A 293 -29.78 7.32 -18.64
CA ILE A 293 -30.51 6.16 -18.09
C ILE A 293 -31.99 6.54 -18.05
N GLY A 294 -32.74 6.06 -19.05
CA GLY A 294 -34.16 6.40 -19.21
C GLY A 294 -34.36 7.92 -19.39
N PRO A 295 -35.11 8.60 -18.49
CA PRO A 295 -35.32 10.04 -18.58
C PRO A 295 -34.13 10.87 -18.06
N LEU A 296 -33.13 10.24 -17.42
CA LEU A 296 -31.96 10.95 -16.89
C LEU A 296 -30.97 11.24 -18.02
N PRO A 297 -30.53 12.50 -18.20
CA PRO A 297 -29.55 12.85 -19.21
C PRO A 297 -28.19 12.22 -18.90
N ALA A 298 -27.34 12.11 -19.92
CA ALA A 298 -25.95 11.75 -19.71
C ALA A 298 -25.25 12.82 -18.84
N VAL A 299 -24.49 12.38 -17.85
CA VAL A 299 -23.66 13.20 -16.98
C VAL A 299 -22.20 12.92 -17.34
N ASN A 300 -21.51 13.94 -17.80
CA ASN A 300 -20.06 13.93 -18.01
C ASN A 300 -19.44 14.90 -17.01
N ILE A 301 -18.68 14.36 -16.06
CA ILE A 301 -17.93 15.14 -15.08
C ILE A 301 -16.45 15.01 -15.45
N PRO A 302 -15.83 16.05 -16.02
CA PRO A 302 -14.40 16.01 -16.31
C PRO A 302 -13.60 15.87 -15.01
N GLY A 303 -12.58 15.01 -15.02
CA GLY A 303 -11.65 14.84 -13.92
C GLY A 303 -10.47 15.82 -14.03
N PRO A 304 -9.74 16.07 -12.93
CA PRO A 304 -8.46 16.76 -13.00
C PRO A 304 -7.49 15.92 -13.83
N LYS A 305 -6.86 16.53 -14.84
CA LYS A 305 -5.82 15.83 -15.62
C LYS A 305 -4.53 15.78 -14.81
N ASP A 306 -4.09 16.93 -14.33
CA ASP A 306 -2.90 17.08 -13.52
C ASP A 306 -3.20 17.85 -12.22
N ALA A 307 -2.43 17.55 -11.17
CA ALA A 307 -2.52 18.25 -9.90
C ALA A 307 -1.12 18.49 -9.32
N TRP A 308 -0.89 19.73 -8.87
CA TRP A 308 0.22 20.06 -7.97
C TRP A 308 -0.31 20.14 -6.55
N VAL A 309 0.34 19.42 -5.64
CA VAL A 309 -0.05 19.38 -4.22
C VAL A 309 1.16 19.75 -3.37
N VAL A 310 0.94 20.62 -2.41
CA VAL A 310 1.92 20.94 -1.37
C VAL A 310 1.36 20.44 -0.05
N GLY A 311 2.08 19.55 0.61
CA GLY A 311 1.65 18.95 1.87
C GLY A 311 2.55 19.37 3.03
N VAL A 312 1.95 19.36 4.21
CA VAL A 312 2.65 19.50 5.49
C VAL A 312 2.08 18.46 6.45
N ARG A 313 2.96 17.70 7.09
CA ARG A 313 2.60 16.70 8.10
C ARG A 313 3.42 16.92 9.36
N THR A 314 2.74 16.97 10.50
CA THR A 314 3.36 16.94 11.82
C THR A 314 3.27 15.53 12.40
N ASN A 315 4.36 15.03 12.97
CA ASN A 315 4.38 13.77 13.70
C ASN A 315 4.87 13.99 15.13
N LEU A 316 4.15 13.41 16.09
CA LEU A 316 4.46 13.47 17.52
C LEU A 316 4.61 12.05 18.06
N ASN A 317 5.79 11.73 18.61
CA ASN A 317 6.07 10.42 19.20
C ASN A 317 6.18 10.60 20.72
N PHE A 318 5.17 10.14 21.46
CA PHE A 318 5.10 10.18 22.93
C PHE A 318 5.34 8.80 23.55
#